data_AF-A0AAE8F633-F1
#
_entry.id   AF-A0AAE8F633-F1
#
_cell.length_a   1.000
_cell.length_b   1.000
_cell.length_c   1.000
_cell.angle_alpha   90.00
_cell.angle_beta   90.00
_cell.angle_gamma   90.00
#
_symmetry.space_group_name_H-M   'P 1'
#
loop_
_entity.id
_entity.type
_entity.pdbx_description
1 polymer ?
#
loop_
_entity_poly.entity_id
_entity_poly.type
_entity_poly.pdbx_seq_one_letter_code
_entity_poly.pdbx_strand_id
1 'polypeptide(L)'
;HQAWYLHRLMQQGDSRWHIALGNIRDDATPLLTQVTAQQGEYVLETVTPEGERHYETITSIRQILPWDKEISALVQQGADPCTRVIAFTVTEAGYYLTSEHELDLQQPDIQADLNGEARTLYGALARILTAR
;
A
#
# COMPACT_ATOMS: atom_id res chain seq x y z
N HIS A 1 2.75 -10.47 -0.30
CA HIS A 1 2.34 -11.34 -1.43
C HIS A 1 2.54 -10.68 -2.79
N GLN A 2 1.85 -9.57 -3.14
CA GLN A 2 1.95 -8.96 -4.48
C GLN A 2 3.39 -8.59 -4.87
N ALA A 3 4.17 -8.05 -3.92
CA ALA A 3 5.58 -7.72 -4.10
C ALA A 3 6.42 -8.92 -4.59
N TRP A 4 6.14 -10.13 -4.11
CA TRP A 4 6.88 -11.32 -4.54
C TRP A 4 6.67 -11.62 -6.03
N TYR A 5 5.43 -11.57 -6.52
CA TYR A 5 5.14 -11.80 -7.94
C TYR A 5 5.78 -10.75 -8.86
N LEU A 6 5.77 -9.47 -8.46
CA LEU A 6 6.47 -8.44 -9.21
C LEU A 6 7.99 -8.64 -9.17
N HIS A 7 8.54 -9.08 -8.04
CA HIS A 7 9.95 -9.45 -7.96
C HIS A 7 10.29 -10.59 -8.92
N ARG A 8 9.46 -11.65 -9.00
CA ARG A 8 9.65 -12.75 -9.97
C ARG A 8 9.62 -12.26 -11.41
N LEU A 9 8.73 -11.33 -11.76
CA LEU A 9 8.70 -10.71 -13.09
C LEU A 9 10.00 -9.94 -13.40
N MET A 10 10.53 -9.22 -12.41
CA MET A 10 11.81 -8.52 -12.53
C MET A 10 12.99 -9.48 -12.70
N GLN A 11 12.99 -10.62 -12.00
CA GLN A 11 14.00 -11.68 -12.17
C GLN A 11 13.97 -12.31 -13.58
N GLN A 12 12.83 -12.23 -14.28
CA GLN A 12 12.71 -12.64 -15.68
C GLN A 12 13.18 -11.55 -16.67
N GLY A 13 13.66 -10.41 -16.18
CA GLY A 13 14.19 -9.31 -16.97
C GLY A 13 13.21 -8.17 -17.24
N ASP A 14 11.92 -8.30 -16.88
CA ASP A 14 10.93 -7.24 -17.04
C ASP A 14 10.88 -6.33 -15.80
N SER A 15 11.55 -5.20 -15.90
CA SER A 15 11.64 -4.19 -14.82
C SER A 15 10.73 -2.98 -15.02
N ARG A 16 9.76 -3.06 -15.93
CA ARG A 16 8.82 -1.96 -16.22
C ARG A 16 7.86 -1.68 -15.08
N TRP A 17 7.60 -2.68 -14.23
CA TRP A 17 6.72 -2.58 -13.07
C TRP A 17 7.52 -2.64 -11.77
N HIS A 18 7.14 -1.78 -10.83
CA HIS A 18 7.64 -1.80 -9.46
C HIS A 18 6.55 -1.24 -8.53
N ILE A 19 6.76 -1.40 -7.23
CA ILE A 19 5.86 -0.88 -6.20
C ILE A 19 6.43 0.41 -5.64
N ALA A 20 5.57 1.43 -5.58
CA ALA A 20 5.69 2.54 -4.65
C ALA A 20 4.85 2.23 -3.41
N LEU A 21 5.49 2.08 -2.26
CA LEU A 21 4.86 1.67 -1.00
C LEU A 21 4.56 2.91 -0.14
N GLY A 22 3.33 3.04 0.32
CA GLY A 22 2.96 4.04 1.34
C GLY A 22 1.87 3.50 2.26
N ASN A 23 1.53 4.27 3.29
CA ASN A 23 0.41 4.00 4.18
C ASN A 23 -0.50 5.22 4.26
N ILE A 24 -1.79 5.03 4.54
CA ILE A 24 -2.75 6.14 4.69
C ILE A 24 -2.87 6.63 6.15
N ARG A 25 -2.31 5.86 7.10
CA ARG A 25 -2.26 6.18 8.54
C ARG A 25 -0.82 6.41 9.01
N ASP A 26 -0.68 7.11 10.13
CA ASP A 26 0.61 7.45 10.74
C ASP A 26 1.27 6.28 11.47
N ASP A 27 0.48 5.29 11.89
CA ASP A 27 0.92 4.10 12.62
C ASP A 27 2.04 3.29 11.93
N ALA A 28 2.11 3.31 10.60
CA ALA A 28 3.16 2.64 9.83
C ALA A 28 4.43 3.48 9.64
N THR A 29 4.51 4.71 10.17
CA THR A 29 5.70 5.57 10.02
C THR A 29 7.01 4.89 10.45
N PRO A 30 7.06 4.16 11.60
CA PRO A 30 8.26 3.42 11.99
C PRO A 30 8.65 2.35 10.96
N LEU A 31 7.67 1.61 10.43
CA LEU A 31 7.89 0.59 9.40
C LEU A 31 8.43 1.22 8.10
N LEU A 32 7.79 2.28 7.61
CA LEU A 32 8.23 2.98 6.39
C LEU A 32 9.66 3.53 6.54
N THR A 33 10.01 4.02 7.72
CA THR A 33 11.38 4.49 8.02
C THR A 33 12.39 3.35 7.91
N GLN A 34 12.09 2.18 8.50
CA GLN A 34 12.97 1.01 8.43
C GLN A 34 13.11 0.48 6.99
N VAL A 35 12.00 0.35 6.26
CA VAL A 35 12.01 -0.12 4.87
C VAL A 35 12.77 0.87 3.97
N THR A 36 12.66 2.17 4.22
CA THR A 36 13.45 3.19 3.52
C THR A 36 14.95 3.02 3.78
N ALA A 37 15.36 2.78 5.03
CA ALA A 37 16.76 2.53 5.38
C ALA A 37 17.32 1.27 4.69
N GLN A 38 16.46 0.31 4.40
CA GLN A 38 16.76 -0.91 3.64
C GLN A 38 16.57 -0.75 2.12
N GLN A 39 16.37 0.47 1.60
CA GLN A 39 16.15 0.73 0.18
C GLN A 39 14.97 -0.03 -0.44
N GLY A 40 13.94 -0.33 0.37
CA GLY A 40 12.77 -1.11 -0.07
C GLY A 40 12.98 -2.63 -0.05
N GLU A 41 14.17 -3.09 0.31
CA GLU A 41 14.49 -4.52 0.34
C GLU A 41 14.06 -5.19 1.64
N TYR A 42 13.60 -6.42 1.53
CA TYR A 42 13.32 -7.29 2.68
C TYR A 42 13.56 -8.75 2.32
N VAL A 43 13.80 -9.60 3.32
CA VAL A 43 13.96 -11.05 3.11
C VAL A 43 12.62 -11.74 3.28
N LEU A 44 12.18 -12.49 2.27
CA LEU A 44 11.08 -13.42 2.36
C LEU A 44 11.61 -14.79 2.80
N GLU A 45 11.13 -15.29 3.93
CA GLU A 45 11.32 -16.68 4.34
C GLU A 45 10.10 -17.51 3.93
N THR A 46 10.31 -18.63 3.25
CA THR A 46 9.27 -19.63 2.99
C THR A 46 9.61 -20.92 3.73
N VAL A 47 8.62 -21.51 4.40
CA VAL A 47 8.77 -22.74 5.19
C VAL A 47 7.81 -23.80 4.65
N THR A 48 8.32 -24.98 4.30
CA THR A 48 7.48 -26.12 3.89
C THR A 48 6.83 -26.79 5.10
N PRO A 49 5.77 -27.62 4.92
CA PRO A 49 5.22 -28.43 6.01
C PRO A 49 6.25 -29.35 6.69
N GLU A 50 7.27 -29.79 5.95
CA GLU A 50 8.38 -30.62 6.43
C GLU A 50 9.46 -29.81 7.18
N GLY A 51 9.35 -28.48 7.20
CA GLY A 51 10.25 -27.57 7.92
C GLY A 51 11.44 -27.08 7.09
N GLU A 52 11.46 -27.30 5.78
CA GLU A 52 12.52 -26.78 4.90
C GLU A 52 12.36 -25.26 4.73
N ARG A 53 13.47 -24.51 4.82
CA ARG A 53 13.48 -23.05 4.80
C ARG A 53 14.21 -22.52 3.56
N HIS A 54 13.62 -21.55 2.90
CA HIS A 54 14.26 -20.79 1.82
C HIS A 54 14.17 -19.30 2.09
N TYR A 55 15.20 -18.56 1.70
CA TYR A 55 15.32 -17.12 1.88
C TYR A 55 15.52 -16.45 0.52
N GLU A 56 14.72 -15.45 0.21
CA GLU A 56 14.81 -14.66 -1.03
C GLU A 56 14.77 -13.17 -0.68
N THR A 57 15.76 -12.40 -1.16
CA THR A 57 15.74 -10.93 -1.02
C THR A 57 14.79 -10.33 -2.06
N ILE A 58 13.74 -9.69 -1.60
CA ILE A 58 12.72 -9.06 -2.43
C ILE A 58 13.09 -7.60 -2.69
N THR A 59 13.03 -7.21 -3.97
CA THR A 59 13.53 -5.92 -4.48
C THR A 59 12.51 -5.16 -5.34
N SER A 60 11.24 -5.59 -5.32
CA SER A 60 10.18 -5.02 -6.15
C SER A 60 9.57 -3.73 -5.61
N ILE A 61 9.82 -3.39 -4.34
CA ILE A 61 9.50 -2.09 -3.76
C ILE A 61 10.67 -1.17 -4.04
N ARG A 62 10.46 -0.18 -4.93
CA ARG A 62 11.54 0.74 -5.37
C ARG A 62 11.35 2.17 -4.89
N GLN A 63 10.18 2.48 -4.34
CA GLN A 63 9.87 3.80 -3.80
C GLN A 63 9.11 3.62 -2.48
N ILE A 64 9.49 4.39 -1.47
CA ILE A 64 8.81 4.44 -0.18
C ILE A 64 8.28 5.86 -0.04
N LEU A 65 6.97 5.98 0.09
CA LEU A 65 6.24 7.24 0.14
C LEU A 65 6.09 7.64 1.61
N PRO A 66 6.62 8.80 2.03
CA PRO A 66 6.45 9.27 3.39
C PRO A 66 4.97 9.54 3.70
N TRP A 67 4.60 9.36 4.96
CA TRP A 67 3.27 9.72 5.43
C TRP A 67 3.22 11.18 5.90
N ASP A 68 2.14 11.86 5.56
CA ASP A 68 1.69 13.11 6.18
C ASP A 68 0.16 13.10 6.26
N LYS A 69 -0.42 14.05 7.00
CA LYS A 69 -1.88 14.13 7.20
C LYS A 69 -2.65 14.31 5.90
N GLU A 70 -2.05 14.95 4.90
CA GLU A 70 -2.66 15.15 3.59
C GLU A 70 -2.40 13.99 2.61
N ILE A 71 -1.68 12.95 3.06
CA ILE A 71 -1.19 11.83 2.26
C ILE A 71 -0.55 12.29 0.94
N SER A 72 0.20 13.40 0.99
CA SER A 72 0.58 14.16 -0.20
C SER A 72 1.45 13.35 -1.18
N ALA A 73 2.42 12.59 -0.68
CA ALA A 73 3.27 11.73 -1.50
C ALA A 73 2.50 10.59 -2.17
N LEU A 74 1.50 10.03 -1.48
CA LEU A 74 0.59 9.02 -2.03
C LEU A 74 -0.29 9.61 -3.13
N VAL A 75 -0.84 10.81 -2.92
CA VAL A 75 -1.65 11.52 -3.93
C VAL A 75 -0.82 11.81 -5.16
N GLN A 76 0.39 12.36 -5.00
CA GLN A 76 1.29 12.65 -6.11
C GLN A 76 1.64 11.39 -6.90
N GLN A 77 2.09 10.33 -6.22
CA GLN A 77 2.43 9.08 -6.90
C GLN A 77 1.22 8.43 -7.56
N GLY A 78 0.09 8.38 -6.87
CA GLY A 78 -1.16 7.81 -7.39
C GLY A 78 -1.70 8.57 -8.59
N ALA A 79 -1.49 9.89 -8.64
CA ALA A 79 -1.95 10.73 -9.72
C ALA A 79 -1.07 10.64 -10.99
N ASP A 80 0.22 10.30 -10.84
CA ASP A 80 1.16 10.15 -11.94
C ASP A 80 0.57 9.25 -13.07
N PRO A 81 0.56 9.69 -14.35
CA PRO A 81 0.09 8.90 -15.48
C PRO A 81 0.77 7.52 -15.64
N CYS A 82 1.98 7.35 -15.11
CA CYS A 82 2.70 6.08 -15.07
C CYS A 82 2.16 5.12 -14.00
N THR A 83 1.43 5.61 -12.99
CA THR A 83 0.77 4.77 -11.99
C THR A 83 -0.52 4.20 -12.57
N ARG A 84 -0.41 2.98 -13.10
CA ARG A 84 -1.51 2.28 -13.78
C ARG A 84 -2.41 1.45 -12.86
N VAL A 85 -1.92 1.07 -11.69
CA VAL A 85 -2.63 0.22 -10.72
C VAL A 85 -2.45 0.82 -9.33
N ILE A 86 -3.54 0.95 -8.60
CA ILE A 86 -3.56 1.29 -7.18
C ILE A 86 -4.13 0.07 -6.45
N ALA A 87 -3.36 -0.49 -5.53
CA ALA A 87 -3.76 -1.66 -4.76
C ALA A 87 -3.74 -1.34 -3.27
N PHE A 88 -4.73 -1.86 -2.54
CA PHE A 88 -4.83 -1.73 -1.09
C PHE A 88 -4.77 -3.12 -0.46
N THR A 89 -4.03 -3.23 0.65
CA THR A 89 -4.06 -4.40 1.53
C THR A 89 -4.62 -3.97 2.88
N VAL A 90 -5.91 -3.67 2.87
CA VAL A 90 -6.66 -3.47 4.10
C VAL A 90 -7.22 -4.81 4.56
N THR A 91 -7.39 -4.99 5.87
CA THR A 91 -8.18 -6.10 6.40
C THR A 91 -9.65 -5.92 6.02
N GLU A 92 -10.47 -6.93 6.26
CA GLU A 92 -11.92 -6.89 6.01
C GLU A 92 -12.58 -5.66 6.68
N ALA A 93 -12.15 -5.33 7.90
CA ALA A 93 -12.64 -4.15 8.62
C ALA A 93 -12.28 -2.82 7.94
N GLY A 94 -11.21 -2.78 7.14
CA GLY A 94 -10.79 -1.57 6.46
C GLY A 94 -11.70 -1.14 5.30
N TYR A 95 -12.67 -1.97 4.91
CA TYR A 95 -13.72 -1.60 3.96
C TYR A 95 -14.93 -0.92 4.62
N TYR A 96 -15.00 -0.83 5.96
CA TYR A 96 -16.08 -0.14 6.68
C TYR A 96 -17.49 -0.59 6.28
N LEU A 97 -17.67 -1.88 6.01
CA LEU A 97 -18.96 -2.43 5.59
C LEU A 97 -19.78 -2.91 6.79
N THR A 98 -21.10 -2.71 6.74
CA THR A 98 -22.06 -3.33 7.65
C THR A 98 -22.19 -4.84 7.38
N SER A 99 -22.96 -5.55 8.21
CA SER A 99 -23.32 -6.96 7.96
C SER A 99 -24.04 -7.18 6.63
N GLU A 100 -24.72 -6.15 6.12
CA GLU A 100 -25.43 -6.14 4.85
C GLU A 100 -24.52 -5.81 3.66
N HIS A 101 -23.22 -5.64 3.90
CA HIS A 101 -22.20 -5.25 2.90
C HIS A 101 -22.40 -3.83 2.33
N GLU A 102 -23.04 -2.96 3.10
CA GLU A 102 -23.20 -1.53 2.76
C GLU A 102 -22.14 -0.70 3.47
N LEU A 103 -21.71 0.42 2.88
CA LEU A 103 -20.77 1.33 3.53
C LEU A 103 -21.42 1.93 4.78
N ASP A 104 -20.82 1.70 5.95
CA ASP A 104 -21.27 2.26 7.22
C ASP A 104 -20.87 3.73 7.33
N LEU A 105 -21.79 4.60 6.92
CA LEU A 105 -21.60 6.04 6.98
C LEU A 105 -21.47 6.56 8.42
N GLN A 106 -21.86 5.82 9.45
CA GLN A 106 -21.77 6.29 10.84
C GLN A 106 -20.34 6.17 11.41
N GLN A 107 -19.45 5.48 10.71
CA GLN A 107 -18.07 5.29 11.16
C GLN A 107 -17.32 6.63 11.22
N PRO A 108 -16.62 6.94 12.32
CA PRO A 108 -15.93 8.23 12.49
C PRO A 108 -14.92 8.55 11.38
N ASP A 109 -14.20 7.54 10.88
CA ASP A 109 -13.24 7.74 9.80
C ASP A 109 -13.93 8.00 8.45
N ILE A 110 -15.10 7.40 8.19
CA ILE A 110 -15.91 7.69 7.00
C ILE A 110 -16.49 9.11 7.09
N GLN A 111 -16.99 9.51 8.26
CA GLN A 111 -17.42 10.88 8.49
C GLN A 111 -16.28 11.88 8.33
N ALA A 112 -15.06 11.55 8.77
CA ALA A 112 -13.89 12.40 8.55
C ALA A 112 -13.58 12.56 7.04
N ASP A 113 -13.65 11.47 6.27
CA ASP A 113 -13.47 11.51 4.81
C ASP A 113 -14.54 12.38 4.13
N LEU A 114 -15.80 12.26 4.54
CA LEU A 114 -16.90 13.11 4.05
C LEU A 114 -16.72 14.59 4.38
N ASN A 115 -15.99 14.90 5.46
CA ASN A 115 -15.62 16.26 5.84
C ASN A 115 -14.30 16.74 5.20
N GLY A 116 -13.73 15.98 4.26
CA GLY A 116 -12.58 16.37 3.45
C GLY A 116 -11.23 15.83 3.93
N GLU A 117 -11.20 15.00 4.98
CA GLU A 117 -9.98 14.26 5.36
C GLU A 117 -9.77 13.02 4.45
N ALA A 118 -8.72 12.23 4.70
CA ALA A 118 -8.49 10.95 4.03
C ALA A 118 -7.90 9.91 4.99
N ARG A 119 -8.76 9.37 5.84
CA ARG A 119 -8.47 8.35 6.87
C ARG A 119 -8.80 6.94 6.43
N THR A 120 -9.63 6.77 5.40
CA THR A 120 -9.97 5.44 4.84
C THR A 120 -9.42 5.26 3.43
N LEU A 121 -9.51 4.03 2.91
CA LEU A 121 -9.16 3.75 1.52
C LEU A 121 -10.00 4.58 0.54
N TYR A 122 -11.25 4.90 0.91
CA TYR A 122 -12.17 5.67 0.07
C TYR A 122 -11.72 7.13 -0.05
N GLY A 123 -11.43 7.80 1.08
CA GLY A 123 -10.89 9.16 1.08
C GLY A 123 -9.54 9.24 0.37
N ALA A 124 -8.65 8.26 0.59
CA ALA A 124 -7.37 8.20 -0.09
C ALA A 124 -7.53 8.06 -1.62
N LEU A 125 -8.37 7.12 -2.07
CA LEU A 125 -8.64 6.90 -3.48
C LEU A 125 -9.32 8.12 -4.12
N ALA A 126 -10.30 8.74 -3.44
CA ALA A 126 -10.97 9.93 -3.92
C ALA A 126 -9.99 11.10 -4.12
N ARG A 127 -9.08 11.34 -3.16
CA ARG A 127 -8.03 12.37 -3.29
C ARG A 127 -7.09 12.07 -4.45
N ILE A 128 -6.62 10.83 -4.58
CA ILE A 128 -5.77 10.42 -5.70
C ILE A 128 -6.48 10.69 -7.04
N LEU A 129 -7.71 10.22 -7.19
CA LEU A 129 -8.46 10.35 -8.44
C LEU A 129 -8.82 11.81 -8.78
N THR A 130 -9.06 12.65 -7.77
CA THR A 130 -9.32 14.08 -7.97
C THR A 130 -8.08 14.82 -8.48
N ALA A 131 -6.88 14.34 -8.18
CA ALA A 131 -5.62 14.95 -8.61
C ALA A 131 -5.13 14.46 -9.99
N ARG A 132 -5.85 13.57 -10.66
CA ARG A 132 -5.49 13.00 -11.98
C ARG A 132 -5.89 13.86 -13.16
#